data_AF-A0A961V0I0-F1
#
_entry.id   AF-A0A961V0I0-F1
#
_cell.length_a   1.000
_cell.length_b   1.000
_cell.length_c   1.000
_cell.angle_alpha   90.00
_cell.angle_beta   90.00
_cell.angle_gamma   90.00
#
_symmetry.space_group_name_H-M   'P 1'
#
loop_
_entity.id
_entity.type
_entity.pdbx_description
1 polymer ?
#
loop_
_entity_poly.entity_id
_entity_poly.type
_entity_poly.pdbx_seq_one_letter_code
_entity_poly.pdbx_strand_id
1 'polypeptide(L)' 'MRDQLRFLKGLAARPRMTGAIAPSGAALARRMASHVDPEGDLPVIELGPGTGVVTKALIE' A
#
# COMPACT_ATOMS: atom_id res chain seq x y z
N MET A 1 -6.03 -11.79 3.02
CA MET A 1 -6.40 -12.32 1.68
C MET A 1 -7.71 -11.73 1.14
N ARG A 2 -8.83 -11.79 1.88
CA ARG A 2 -10.15 -11.32 1.39
C ARG A 2 -10.24 -9.80 1.19
N ASP A 3 -9.57 -8.99 2.03
CA ASP A 3 -9.61 -7.52 1.89
C ASP A 3 -8.78 -7.00 0.72
N GLN A 4 -7.62 -7.60 0.45
CA GLN A 4 -6.80 -7.25 -0.71
C GLN A 4 -7.56 -7.45 -2.04
N LEU A 5 -8.41 -8.49 -2.13
CA LEU A 5 -9.26 -8.76 -3.28
C LEU A 5 -10.42 -7.76 -3.46
N ARG A 6 -10.95 -7.18 -2.37
CA ARG A 6 -12.02 -6.16 -2.44
C ARG A 6 -11.48 -4.80 -2.91
N PHE A 7 -10.29 -4.42 -2.47
CA PHE A 7 -9.63 -3.18 -2.92
C PHE A 7 -9.08 -3.27 -4.33
N LEU A 8 -8.59 -4.43 -4.76
CA LEU A 8 -8.18 -4.66 -6.15
C LEU A 8 -9.35 -4.47 -7.13
N LYS A 9 -10.58 -4.86 -6.75
CA LYS A 9 -11.80 -4.60 -7.52
C LYS A 9 -12.11 -3.10 -7.64
N GLY A 10 -11.87 -2.30 -6.60
CA GLY A 10 -12.06 -0.85 -6.63
C GLY A 10 -11.04 -0.13 -7.51
N LEU A 11 -9.77 -0.57 -7.48
CA LEU A 11 -8.70 -0.04 -8.32
C LEU A 11 -8.90 -0.41 -9.80
N ALA A 12 -9.27 -1.66 -10.09
CA ALA A 12 -9.59 -2.13 -11.43
C ALA A 12 -10.86 -1.47 -12.02
N ALA A 13 -11.75 -0.94 -11.18
CA ALA A 13 -12.94 -0.22 -11.63
C ALA A 13 -12.66 1.21 -12.13
N ARG A 14 -11.51 1.82 -11.77
CA ARG A 14 -11.14 3.20 -12.15
C ARG A 14 -9.68 3.37 -12.59
N PRO A 15 -9.18 2.59 -13.58
CA PRO A 15 -7.77 2.60 -13.97
C PRO A 15 -7.29 3.96 -14.52
N ARG A 16 -8.18 4.78 -15.07
CA ARG A 16 -7.86 6.12 -15.60
C ARG A 16 -7.56 7.18 -14.52
N MET A 17 -7.88 6.91 -13.25
CA MET A 17 -7.64 7.85 -12.14
C MET A 17 -6.28 7.64 -11.46
N THR A 18 -5.68 6.45 -11.59
CA THR A 18 -4.51 6.07 -10.78
C THR A 18 -3.23 5.86 -11.60
N GLY A 19 -3.32 5.76 -12.93
CA GLY A 19 -2.15 5.63 -13.83
C GLY A 19 -1.36 4.32 -13.69
N ALA A 20 -1.61 3.53 -12.64
CA ALA A 20 -0.98 2.23 -12.41
C ALA A 20 -1.80 1.10 -13.06
N ILE A 21 -1.13 0.29 -13.88
CA ILE A 21 -1.73 -0.91 -14.51
C ILE A 21 -1.75 -2.13 -13.57
N ALA A 22 -0.96 -2.11 -12.50
CA ALA A 22 -0.84 -3.18 -11.52
C ALA A 22 -0.42 -2.63 -10.13
N PRO A 23 -0.75 -3.32 -9.03
CA PRO A 23 -0.26 -2.96 -7.70
C PRO A 23 1.23 -3.25 -7.52
N SER A 24 1.88 -2.55 -6.58
CA SER A 24 3.25 -2.85 -6.15
C SER A 24 3.35 -4.25 -5.53
N GLY A 25 4.42 -4.98 -5.87
CA GLY A 25 4.72 -6.28 -5.27
C GLY A 25 5.20 -6.18 -3.82
N ALA A 26 5.10 -7.29 -3.08
CA ALA A 26 5.46 -7.33 -1.65
C ALA A 26 6.93 -6.96 -1.37
N ALA A 27 7.85 -7.31 -2.28
CA ALA A 27 9.26 -6.95 -2.13
C ALA A 27 9.48 -5.43 -2.25
N LEU A 28 8.80 -4.77 -3.20
CA LEU A 28 8.85 -3.31 -3.34
C LEU A 28 8.21 -2.64 -2.13
N ALA A 29 7.05 -3.12 -1.67
CA ALA A 29 6.37 -2.56 -0.50
C ALA A 29 7.25 -2.60 0.76
N ARG A 30 7.91 -3.74 1.04
CA ARG A 30 8.87 -3.85 2.16
C ARG A 30 10.05 -2.90 2.01
N ARG A 31 10.60 -2.77 0.79
CA ARG A 31 11.71 -1.86 0.54
C ARG A 31 11.31 -0.40 0.72
N MET A 32 10.08 -0.03 0.41
CA MET A 32 9.56 1.30 0.68
C MET A 32 9.40 1.51 2.20
N ALA A 33 8.73 0.58 2.87
CA ALA A 33 8.48 0.63 4.32
C ALA A 33 9.78 0.68 5.14
N SER A 34 10.86 0.04 4.70
CA SER A 34 12.14 0.00 5.41
C SER A 34 12.84 1.37 5.58
N HIS A 35 12.34 2.44 4.95
CA HIS A 35 12.86 3.80 5.12
C HIS A 35 12.08 4.59 6.18
N VAL A 36 11.01 4.01 6.73
CA VAL A 36 10.22 4.59 7.81
C VAL A 36 10.60 3.85 9.09
N ASP A 37 10.80 4.60 10.16
CA ASP A 37 10.92 4.05 11.50
C ASP A 37 9.53 4.07 12.16
N PRO A 38 8.82 2.93 12.23
CA PRO A 38 7.49 2.86 12.85
C PRO A 38 7.54 2.93 14.38
N GLU A 39 8.72 2.74 14.99
CA GLU A 39 8.91 2.82 16.44
C GLU A 39 9.33 4.22 16.91
N GLY A 40 9.52 5.16 15.98
CA GLY A 40 9.84 6.54 16.30
C GLY A 40 8.70 7.28 17.02
N ASP A 41 9.04 8.35 17.75
CA ASP A 41 8.09 9.10 18.58
C ASP A 41 7.05 9.93 17.79
N LEU A 42 7.12 9.90 16.45
CA LEU A 42 6.28 10.70 15.57
C LEU A 42 5.28 9.83 14.80
N PRO A 43 4.07 10.33 14.53
CA PRO A 43 3.07 9.58 13.78
C PRO A 43 3.48 9.39 12.31
N VAL A 44 3.21 8.20 11.78
CA VAL A 44 3.38 7.87 10.36
C VAL A 44 2.08 8.11 9.62
N ILE A 45 2.13 8.85 8.50
CA ILE A 45 0.99 9.08 7.61
C ILE A 45 1.23 8.45 6.23
N GLU A 46 0.33 7.56 5.82
CA GLU A 46 0.31 6.98 4.47
C GLU A 46 -0.73 7.71 3.61
N LEU A 47 -0.25 8.47 2.62
CA LEU A 47 -1.11 9.20 1.70
C LEU A 47 -1.50 8.31 0.52
N GLY A 48 -2.80 8.04 0.38
CA GLY A 48 -3.33 7.22 -0.72
C GLY A 48 -2.92 5.75 -0.61
N PRO A 49 -3.30 5.02 0.46
CA PRO A 49 -2.83 3.66 0.74
C PRO A 49 -3.25 2.61 -0.31
N GLY A 50 -4.24 2.93 -1.15
CA GLY A 50 -4.64 2.11 -2.30
C GLY A 50 -5.00 0.67 -1.91
N THR A 51 -4.13 -0.28 -2.23
CA THR A 51 -4.32 -1.72 -1.96
C THR A 51 -3.88 -2.15 -0.55
N GLY A 52 -3.29 -1.23 0.22
CA GLY A 52 -2.80 -1.49 1.58
C GLY A 52 -1.54 -2.35 1.65
N VAL A 53 -0.86 -2.61 0.52
CA VAL A 53 0.37 -3.42 0.49
C VAL A 53 1.53 -2.75 1.23
N VAL A 54 1.59 -1.42 1.20
CA VAL A 54 2.59 -0.63 1.95
C VAL A 54 2.14 -0.49 3.40
N THR A 55 0.87 -0.17 3.67
CA THR A 55 0.29 -0.20 5.04
C THR A 55 0.66 -1.49 5.77
N LYS A 56 0.45 -2.64 5.13
CA LYS A 56 0.78 -3.95 5.68
C LYS A 56 2.26 -4.10 6.02
N ALA A 57 3.14 -3.60 5.15
CA ALA A 57 4.58 -3.66 5.36
C ALA A 57 5.11 -2.66 6.42
N LEU A 58 4.31 -1.67 6.82
CA LEU A 58 4.64 -0.73 7.90
C LEU A 58 4.24 -1.25 9.28
N ILE A 59 3.29 -2.19 9.37
CA ILE A 59 2.70 -2.67 10.62
C ILE A 59 3.04 -4.13 10.96
N GLU A 60 3.60 -4.88 10.00
CA GLU A 60 4.08 -6.26 10.17
C GLU A 60 5.60 -6.32 10.17
#